data_AF-X1TX03-F1
#
_entry.id   AF-X1TX03-F1
#
_cell.length_a   1.000
_cell.length_b   1.000
_cell.length_c   1.000
_cell.angle_alpha   90.00
_cell.angle_beta   90.00
_cell.angle_gamma   90.00
#
_symmetry.space_group_name_H-M   'P 1'
#
loop_
_entity.id
_entity.type
_entity.pdbx_description
1 polymer ?
#
loop_
_entity_poly.entity_id
_entity_poly.type
_entity_poly.pdbx_seq_one_letter_code
_entity_poly.pdbx_strand_id
1 'polypeptide(L)'
;RIDWKGIIIPKVSELLASYSYRPTLRQIFYRLVAFLLISNTESTYKSLSRTTVVAREEGILDPLAFTDRVRTHTQGDYGYDSPDSFIESALDDLRNSPDQYTRPLWSSQQTMPIIWLE
;
A
#
# COMPACT_ATOMS: atom_id res chain seq x y z
N ARG A 1 -25.76 -7.81 -2.12
CA ARG A 1 -25.18 -7.09 -0.94
C ARG A 1 -24.17 -8.04 -0.32
N ILE A 2 -22.93 -7.60 -0.05
CA ILE A 2 -21.88 -8.48 0.50
C ILE A 2 -22.28 -8.88 1.93
N ASP A 3 -22.31 -10.18 2.22
CA ASP A 3 -22.54 -10.67 3.58
C ASP A 3 -21.23 -10.71 4.37
N TRP A 4 -20.97 -9.61 5.04
CA TRP A 4 -19.75 -9.41 5.81
C TRP A 4 -19.65 -10.34 7.02
N LYS A 5 -20.72 -10.48 7.80
CA LYS A 5 -20.70 -11.23 9.05
C LYS A 5 -20.79 -12.75 8.82
N GLY A 6 -21.64 -13.19 7.89
CA GLY A 6 -21.90 -14.61 7.66
C GLY A 6 -20.91 -15.31 6.74
N ILE A 7 -20.33 -14.60 5.76
CA ILE A 7 -19.46 -15.21 4.74
C ILE A 7 -18.03 -14.68 4.84
N ILE A 8 -17.86 -13.35 4.83
CA ILE A 8 -16.52 -12.75 4.69
C ILE A 8 -15.68 -12.94 5.95
N ILE A 9 -16.18 -12.60 7.14
CA ILE A 9 -15.39 -12.72 8.38
C ILE A 9 -14.97 -14.17 8.67
N PRO A 10 -15.85 -15.19 8.53
CA PRO A 10 -15.43 -16.59 8.63
C PRO A 10 -14.32 -16.94 7.64
N LYS A 11 -14.42 -16.49 6.38
CA LYS A 11 -13.37 -16.73 5.38
C LYS A 11 -12.07 -16.00 5.71
N VAL A 12 -12.15 -14.80 6.29
CA VAL A 12 -10.97 -14.07 6.78
C VAL A 12 -10.28 -14.85 7.88
N SER A 13 -11.03 -15.40 8.85
CA SER A 13 -10.46 -16.23 9.93
C SER A 13 -9.78 -17.48 9.38
N GLU A 14 -10.42 -18.18 8.43
CA GLU A 14 -9.82 -19.32 7.73
C GLU A 14 -8.51 -18.93 7.02
N LEU A 15 -8.51 -17.80 6.30
CA LEU A 15 -7.32 -17.33 5.61
C LEU A 15 -6.21 -16.96 6.59
N LEU A 16 -6.52 -16.28 7.68
CA LEU A 16 -5.54 -15.93 8.72
C LEU A 16 -4.88 -17.18 9.30
N ALA A 17 -5.65 -18.23 9.58
CA ALA A 17 -5.12 -19.51 10.06
C ALA A 17 -4.25 -20.25 9.03
N SER A 18 -4.43 -19.99 7.73
CA SER A 18 -3.64 -20.63 6.67
C SER A 18 -2.22 -20.10 6.53
N TYR A 19 -1.92 -18.91 7.08
CA TYR A 19 -0.59 -18.33 7.03
C TYR A 19 0.25 -18.74 8.25
N SER A 20 1.53 -19.02 8.04
CA SER A 20 2.52 -19.21 9.12
C SER A 20 3.00 -17.89 9.74
N TYR A 21 2.57 -16.75 9.19
CA TYR A 21 2.92 -15.40 9.62
C TYR A 21 1.67 -14.52 9.63
N ARG A 22 1.74 -13.35 10.27
CA ARG A 22 0.62 -12.38 10.26
C ARG A 22 0.56 -11.64 8.92
N PRO A 23 -0.47 -11.87 8.09
CA PRO A 23 -0.59 -11.16 6.81
C PRO A 23 -1.04 -9.72 7.04
N THR A 24 -0.83 -8.88 6.03
CA THR A 24 -1.43 -7.54 5.99
C THR A 24 -2.91 -7.63 5.59
N LEU A 25 -3.72 -6.64 5.97
CA LEU A 25 -5.12 -6.55 5.55
C LEU A 25 -5.28 -6.56 4.01
N ARG A 26 -4.34 -5.92 3.29
CA ARG A 26 -4.32 -5.88 1.82
C ARG A 26 -4.07 -7.26 1.20
N GLN A 27 -3.21 -8.08 1.80
CA GLN A 27 -3.00 -9.45 1.32
C GLN A 27 -4.29 -10.27 1.43
N ILE A 28 -4.98 -10.18 2.57
CA ILE A 28 -6.27 -10.85 2.76
C ILE A 28 -7.33 -10.32 1.79
N PHE A 29 -7.39 -9.00 1.56
CA PHE A 29 -8.28 -8.41 0.57
C PHE A 29 -8.10 -9.03 -0.82
N TYR A 30 -6.87 -9.13 -1.32
CA TYR A 30 -6.63 -9.72 -2.65
C TYR A 30 -6.92 -11.21 -2.71
N ARG A 31 -6.74 -11.96 -1.61
CA ARG A 31 -7.18 -13.36 -1.56
C ARG A 31 -8.70 -13.46 -1.72
N LEU A 32 -9.46 -12.63 -1.02
CA LEU A 32 -10.93 -12.61 -1.13
C LEU A 32 -11.41 -12.20 -2.54
N VAL A 33 -10.70 -11.27 -3.19
CA VAL A 33 -10.94 -10.92 -4.61
C VAL A 33 -10.65 -12.11 -5.53
N ALA A 34 -9.53 -12.84 -5.31
CA ALA A 34 -9.20 -14.02 -6.08
C ALA A 34 -10.21 -15.17 -5.91
N PHE A 35 -10.86 -15.26 -4.74
CA PHE A 35 -11.99 -16.16 -4.49
C PHE A 35 -13.34 -15.65 -5.05
N LEU A 36 -13.35 -14.50 -5.73
CA LEU A 36 -14.56 -13.86 -6.26
C LEU A 36 -15.63 -13.54 -5.20
N LEU A 37 -15.23 -13.42 -3.93
CA LEU A 37 -16.15 -13.12 -2.82
C LEU A 37 -16.44 -11.63 -2.69
N ILE A 38 -15.48 -10.80 -3.10
CA ILE A 38 -15.57 -9.34 -3.04
C ILE A 38 -14.98 -8.71 -4.30
N SER A 39 -15.42 -7.50 -4.65
CA SER A 39 -14.90 -6.76 -5.79
C SER A 39 -13.57 -6.06 -5.50
N ASN A 40 -12.72 -5.93 -6.51
CA ASN A 40 -11.46 -5.19 -6.43
C ASN A 40 -11.67 -3.68 -6.53
N THR A 41 -12.33 -3.10 -5.53
CA THR A 41 -12.57 -1.65 -5.45
C THR A 41 -12.13 -1.09 -4.11
N GLU A 42 -11.77 0.19 -4.09
CA GLU A 42 -11.38 0.90 -2.87
C GLU A 42 -12.52 0.93 -1.84
N SER A 43 -13.77 1.08 -2.28
CA SER A 43 -14.95 1.09 -1.41
C SER A 43 -15.14 -0.24 -0.67
N THR A 44 -14.90 -1.36 -1.37
CA THR A 44 -14.94 -2.71 -0.79
C THR A 44 -13.80 -2.94 0.18
N TYR A 45 -12.58 -2.47 -0.15
CA TYR A 45 -11.44 -2.50 0.77
C TYR A 45 -11.72 -1.73 2.06
N LYS A 46 -12.24 -0.49 1.96
CA LYS A 46 -12.62 0.32 3.13
C LYS A 46 -13.69 -0.37 3.98
N SER A 47 -14.62 -1.07 3.34
CA SER A 47 -15.66 -1.83 4.04
C SER A 47 -15.09 -3.05 4.76
N LEU A 48 -14.18 -3.81 4.13
CA LEU A 48 -13.46 -4.91 4.77
C LEU A 48 -12.69 -4.39 6.00
N SER A 49 -11.94 -3.30 5.85
CA SER A 49 -11.18 -2.68 6.94
C SER A 49 -12.07 -2.40 8.16
N ARG A 50 -13.18 -1.67 7.97
CA ARG A 50 -14.14 -1.37 9.06
C ARG A 50 -14.72 -2.63 9.68
N THR A 51 -15.18 -3.59 8.88
CA THR A 51 -15.76 -4.84 9.40
C THR A 51 -14.74 -5.65 10.21
N THR A 52 -13.48 -5.72 9.77
CA THR A 52 -12.42 -6.42 10.51
C THR A 52 -12.00 -5.70 11.80
N VAL A 53 -12.26 -4.39 11.94
CA VAL A 53 -12.13 -3.69 13.22
C VAL A 53 -13.22 -4.17 14.17
N VAL A 54 -14.49 -4.09 13.76
CA VAL A 54 -15.63 -4.53 14.57
C VAL A 54 -15.50 -6.00 14.99
N ALA A 55 -15.09 -6.89 14.07
CA ALA A 55 -14.90 -8.30 14.40
C ALA A 55 -13.76 -8.54 15.42
N ARG A 56 -12.75 -7.67 15.48
CA ARG A 56 -11.70 -7.74 16.52
C ARG A 56 -12.21 -7.21 17.85
N GLU A 57 -12.99 -6.14 17.84
CA GLU A 57 -13.65 -5.59 19.05
C GLU A 57 -14.65 -6.58 19.65
N GLU A 58 -15.39 -7.32 18.81
CA GLU A 58 -16.30 -8.40 19.19
C GLU A 58 -15.56 -9.70 19.61
N GLY A 59 -14.23 -9.76 19.50
CA GLY A 59 -13.42 -10.94 19.84
C GLY A 59 -13.51 -12.11 18.87
N ILE A 60 -14.10 -11.92 17.69
CA ILE A 60 -14.21 -12.93 16.62
C ILE A 60 -12.87 -13.15 15.93
N LEU A 61 -12.08 -12.08 15.77
CA LEU A 61 -10.72 -12.12 15.25
C LEU A 61 -9.73 -11.71 16.34
N ASP A 62 -8.54 -12.29 16.33
CA ASP A 62 -7.42 -11.85 17.19
C ASP A 62 -7.19 -10.34 16.99
N PRO A 63 -7.15 -9.52 18.07
CA PRO A 63 -6.81 -8.10 18.00
C PRO A 63 -5.54 -7.80 17.18
N LEU A 64 -4.57 -8.73 17.20
CA LEU A 64 -3.28 -8.66 16.51
C LEU A 64 -3.22 -9.51 15.23
N ALA A 65 -4.37 -9.89 14.66
CA ALA A 65 -4.46 -10.76 13.48
C ALA A 65 -3.68 -10.26 12.25
N PHE A 66 -3.49 -8.95 12.11
CA PHE A 66 -2.84 -8.36 10.94
C PHE A 66 -1.51 -7.72 11.30
N THR A 67 -0.54 -7.86 10.40
CA THR A 67 0.65 -7.03 10.43
C THR A 67 0.34 -5.67 9.84
N ASP A 68 0.51 -4.63 10.65
CA ASP A 68 0.48 -3.25 10.18
C ASP A 68 1.85 -2.87 9.63
N ARG A 69 2.05 -3.19 8.35
CA ARG A 69 3.11 -2.55 7.57
C ARG A 69 2.55 -1.23 7.11
N VAL A 70 2.55 -0.25 8.00
CA VAL A 70 2.43 1.13 7.58
C VAL A 70 3.54 1.33 6.54
N ARG A 71 3.17 1.63 5.29
CA ARG A 71 4.10 2.25 4.34
C ARG A 71 4.61 3.44 5.11
N THR A 72 5.85 3.39 5.58
CA THR A 72 6.63 4.48 6.17
C THR A 72 5.86 5.79 6.19
N HIS A 73 5.46 6.26 7.37
CA HIS A 73 5.06 7.64 7.52
C HIS A 73 6.26 8.50 7.08
N THR A 74 6.28 8.94 5.83
CA THR A 74 7.25 9.91 5.29
C THR A 74 6.85 11.32 5.74
N GLN A 75 6.30 11.47 6.94
CA GLN A 75 5.98 12.78 7.51
C GLN A 75 6.22 12.75 9.02
N GLY A 76 7.37 13.30 9.39
CA GLY A 76 7.69 13.82 10.71
C GLY A 76 7.77 15.35 10.66
N ASP A 77 8.41 15.94 11.68
CA ASP A 77 8.79 17.35 11.68
C ASP A 77 9.84 17.59 10.59
N TYR A 78 9.50 18.43 9.60
CA TYR A 78 10.35 18.75 8.46
C TYR A 78 10.80 20.20 8.56
N GLY A 79 12.10 20.43 8.49
CA GLY A 79 12.68 21.76 8.55
C GLY A 79 14.20 21.70 8.59
N TYR A 80 14.80 22.88 8.58
CA TYR A 80 16.24 23.07 8.75
C TYR A 80 16.46 23.83 10.04
N ASP A 81 17.41 23.38 10.85
CA ASP A 81 17.71 24.01 12.15
C ASP A 81 18.25 25.45 11.98
N SER A 82 18.77 25.78 10.79
CA SER A 82 19.28 27.10 10.44
C SER A 82 19.24 27.37 8.93
N PRO A 83 19.26 28.65 8.50
CA PRO A 83 19.43 29.01 7.09
C PRO A 83 20.68 28.38 6.46
N ASP A 84 21.80 28.31 7.19
CA ASP A 84 23.04 27.71 6.68
C ASP A 84 22.88 26.23 6.36
N SER A 85 22.20 25.46 7.22
CA SER A 85 21.92 24.04 6.97
C SER A 85 21.02 23.80 5.75
N PHE A 86 20.12 24.74 5.45
CA PHE A 86 19.32 24.70 4.21
C PHE A 86 20.20 24.93 2.98
N ILE A 87 21.09 25.93 3.04
CA ILE A 87 22.00 26.23 1.92
C ILE A 87 22.95 25.06 1.66
N GLU A 88 23.53 24.46 2.69
CA GLU A 88 24.41 23.28 2.52
C GLU A 88 23.66 22.09 1.91
N SER A 89 22.45 21.80 2.39
CA SER A 89 21.62 20.74 1.80
C SER A 89 21.32 21.01 0.33
N ALA A 90 20.96 22.25 -0.03
CA ALA A 90 20.70 22.62 -1.41
C ALA A 90 21.94 22.54 -2.30
N LEU A 91 23.12 22.87 -1.76
CA LEU A 91 24.39 22.72 -2.47
C LEU A 91 24.73 21.25 -2.70
N ASP A 92 24.50 20.39 -1.71
CA ASP A 92 24.71 18.95 -1.86
C ASP A 92 23.75 18.32 -2.85
N ASP A 93 22.47 18.70 -2.83
CA ASP A 93 21.49 18.28 -3.84
C ASP A 93 21.94 18.70 -5.25
N LEU A 94 22.44 19.94 -5.39
CA LEU A 94 22.96 20.43 -6.66
C LEU A 94 24.19 19.65 -7.11
N ARG A 95 25.15 19.37 -6.21
CA ARG A 95 26.36 18.59 -6.50
C ARG A 95 26.03 17.16 -6.96
N ASN A 96 25.01 16.55 -6.36
CA ASN A 96 24.57 15.19 -6.65
C ASN A 96 23.54 15.11 -7.79
N SER A 97 23.05 16.25 -8.28
CA SER A 97 22.06 16.30 -9.37
C SER A 97 22.46 15.58 -10.67
N PRO A 98 23.75 15.46 -11.06
CA PRO A 98 24.14 14.69 -12.24
C PRO A 98 23.74 13.21 -12.15
N ASP A 99 23.76 12.61 -10.96
CA ASP A 99 23.39 11.20 -10.77
C ASP A 99 21.88 10.96 -10.95
N GLN A 100 21.09 12.02 -10.79
CA GLN A 100 19.63 12.02 -10.98
C GLN A 100 19.23 12.51 -12.38
N TYR A 101 20.20 12.90 -13.22
CA TYR A 101 19.91 13.39 -14.55
C TYR A 101 19.31 12.28 -15.42
N THR A 102 18.09 12.52 -15.88
CA THR A 102 17.42 11.65 -16.84
C THR A 102 17.20 12.40 -18.15
N ARG A 103 17.34 11.68 -19.27
CA ARG A 103 17.07 12.21 -20.61
C ARG A 103 16.02 11.33 -21.29
N PRO A 104 15.10 11.91 -22.08
CA PRO A 104 14.20 11.11 -22.90
C PRO A 104 14.98 10.11 -23.77
N LEU A 105 14.68 8.83 -23.59
CA LEU A 105 15.42 7.70 -24.18
C LEU A 105 15.44 7.72 -25.71
N TRP A 106 14.44 8.31 -26.36
CA TRP A 106 14.27 8.29 -27.81
C TRP A 106 14.51 9.64 -28.49
N SER A 107 15.17 10.56 -27.80
CA SER A 107 15.47 11.89 -28.35
C SER A 107 16.39 11.90 -29.57
N SER A 108 17.11 10.80 -29.86
CA SER A 108 17.95 10.63 -31.04
C SER A 108 17.33 9.75 -32.13
N GLN A 109 16.11 9.24 -31.95
CA GLN A 109 15.48 8.34 -32.93
C GLN A 109 14.76 9.14 -34.02
N GLN A 110 14.87 8.66 -35.26
CA GLN A 110 14.17 9.26 -36.41
C GLN A 110 12.66 8.95 -36.42
N THR A 111 12.22 7.93 -35.69
CA THR A 111 10.82 7.47 -35.64
C THR A 111 10.43 7.10 -34.21
N MET A 112 9.23 7.52 -33.78
CA MET A 112 8.75 7.32 -32.40
C MET A 112 8.00 5.99 -32.26
N PRO A 113 8.44 5.07 -31.38
CA PRO A 113 7.69 3.85 -31.11
C PRO A 113 6.44 4.15 -30.28
N ILE A 114 5.28 3.66 -30.72
CA ILE A 114 4.03 3.68 -29.96
C ILE A 114 3.76 2.24 -29.50
N ILE A 115 3.77 2.02 -28.18
CA ILE A 115 3.47 0.71 -27.58
C ILE A 115 2.04 0.76 -27.05
N TRP A 116 1.21 -0.13 -27.54
CA TRP A 116 -0.12 -0.38 -26.99
C TRP A 116 -0.04 -1.56 -26.03
N LEU A 117 -0.70 -1.44 -24.88
CA LEU A 117 -0.86 -2.54 -23.93
C LEU A 117 -2.28 -3.09 -24.11
N GLU A 118 -2.38 -4.40 -24.31
CA GLU A 118 -3.65 -5.16 -24.34
C GLU A 118 -4.09 -5.57 -22.93
#